data_AF-F8GGQ2-F1
#
_entry.id   AF-F8GGQ2-F1
#
_cell.length_a   1.000
_cell.length_b   1.000
_cell.length_c   1.000
_cell.angle_alpha   90.00
_cell.angle_beta   90.00
_cell.angle_gamma   90.00
#
_symmetry.space_group_name_H-M   'P 1'
#
loop_
_entity.id
_entity.type
_entity.pdbx_description
1 polymer ?
#
loop_
_entity_poly.entity_id
_entity_poly.type
_entity_poly.pdbx_seq_one_letter_code
_entity_poly.pdbx_strand_id
1 'polypeptide(L)'
;MNDYGQMIGRYPAIVKSYDKNKRTCRVEIPALTNGGDVFPEAEIDYPIGDKSISGAHSTEIEINPGDTVWVEFIGADARYPIIISYRNPRVGNSVDYRRFHHANIEMTADGTLKLNAATLEINAATVTINGTNTTINGSSLKHNSKNIGDTHTHGGVTPGSSSTDVPS
;
A
#
# COMPACT_ATOMS: atom_id res chain seq x y z
N MET A 1 21.20 -39.09 12.15
CA MET A 1 20.45 -38.32 11.15
C MET A 1 18.99 -38.40 11.56
N ASN A 2 18.38 -37.27 11.90
CA ASN A 2 16.95 -37.26 12.21
C ASN A 2 16.18 -37.47 10.91
N ASP A 3 15.60 -38.65 10.75
CA ASP A 3 14.86 -39.12 9.59
C ASP A 3 13.42 -38.57 9.58
N TYR A 4 13.26 -37.29 9.94
CA TYR A 4 12.01 -36.58 9.66
C TYR A 4 12.03 -36.33 8.15
N GLY A 5 11.28 -37.14 7.41
CA GLY A 5 11.23 -37.10 5.94
C GLY A 5 11.23 -35.66 5.42
N GLN A 6 12.18 -35.36 4.55
CA GLN A 6 12.32 -34.01 4.00
C GLN A 6 11.09 -33.69 3.15
N MET A 7 10.26 -32.77 3.64
CA MET A 7 9.12 -32.26 2.89
C MET A 7 9.58 -31.17 1.91
N ILE A 8 10.25 -31.60 0.84
CA ILE A 8 10.73 -30.71 -0.21
C ILE A 8 9.55 -30.24 -1.07
N GLY A 9 9.47 -28.94 -1.35
CA GLY A 9 8.52 -28.36 -2.28
C GLY A 9 7.44 -27.48 -1.64
N ARG A 10 6.51 -27.03 -2.48
CA ARG A 10 5.38 -26.16 -2.10
C ARG A 10 4.13 -27.01 -1.90
N TYR A 11 3.45 -26.82 -0.77
CA TYR A 11 2.22 -27.53 -0.44
C TYR A 11 1.05 -26.55 -0.49
N PRO A 12 -0.08 -26.90 -1.13
CA PRO A 12 -1.27 -26.06 -1.06
C PRO A 12 -1.79 -26.04 0.39
N ALA A 13 -2.18 -24.87 0.87
CA ALA A 13 -2.70 -24.68 2.21
C ALA A 13 -3.82 -23.63 2.22
N ILE A 14 -4.66 -23.67 3.24
CA ILE A 14 -5.80 -22.77 3.44
C ILE A 14 -5.58 -21.97 4.72
N VAL A 15 -5.63 -20.65 4.64
CA VAL A 15 -5.56 -19.79 5.83
C VAL A 15 -6.86 -19.92 6.62
N LYS A 16 -6.76 -20.28 7.90
CA LYS A 16 -7.89 -20.45 8.83
C LYS A 16 -8.03 -19.28 9.80
N SER A 17 -6.91 -18.66 10.18
CA SER A 17 -6.92 -17.40 10.93
C SER A 17 -5.65 -16.59 10.68
N TYR A 18 -5.71 -15.29 10.97
CA TYR A 18 -4.62 -14.34 10.82
C TYR A 18 -4.47 -13.51 12.09
N ASP A 19 -3.29 -13.58 12.73
CA ASP A 19 -2.90 -12.69 13.83
C ASP A 19 -2.24 -11.45 13.23
N LYS A 20 -2.99 -10.35 13.12
CA LYS A 20 -2.50 -9.09 12.54
C LYS A 20 -1.38 -8.41 13.33
N ASN A 21 -1.26 -8.70 14.63
CA ASN A 21 -0.21 -8.14 15.48
C ASN A 21 1.12 -8.86 15.24
N LYS A 22 1.06 -10.18 15.12
CA LYS A 22 2.24 -11.01 14.84
C LYS A 22 2.53 -11.16 13.35
N ARG A 23 1.57 -10.87 12.49
CA ARG A 23 1.53 -11.19 11.05
C ARG A 23 1.83 -12.66 10.75
N THR A 24 1.16 -13.54 11.48
CA THR A 24 1.23 -15.00 11.29
C THR A 24 -0.15 -15.57 10.99
N CYS A 25 -0.19 -16.70 10.29
CA CYS A 25 -1.42 -17.37 9.91
C CYS A 25 -1.52 -18.75 10.54
N ARG A 26 -2.71 -19.20 10.91
CA ARG A 26 -2.97 -20.62 11.15
C ARG A 26 -3.42 -21.26 9.83
N VAL A 27 -2.73 -22.30 9.38
CA VAL A 27 -2.96 -22.87 8.04
C VAL A 27 -3.34 -24.35 8.08
N GLU A 28 -4.38 -24.71 7.36
CA GLU A 28 -4.76 -26.09 7.10
C GLU A 28 -4.01 -26.58 5.86
N ILE A 29 -3.31 -27.71 5.96
CA ILE A 29 -2.66 -28.36 4.83
C ILE A 29 -3.43 -29.66 4.55
N PRO A 30 -4.26 -29.70 3.49
CA PRO A 30 -5.12 -30.85 3.21
C PRO A 30 -4.33 -32.16 3.20
N ALA A 31 -4.93 -33.20 3.79
CA ALA A 31 -4.34 -34.53 3.99
C ALA A 31 -3.18 -34.62 5.01
N LEU A 32 -2.61 -33.50 5.47
CA LEU A 32 -1.56 -33.49 6.48
C LEU A 32 -2.05 -33.03 7.85
N THR A 33 -2.98 -32.09 7.90
CA THR A 33 -3.50 -31.52 9.16
C THR A 33 -4.96 -31.89 9.41
N ASN A 34 -5.51 -32.88 8.69
CA ASN A 34 -6.90 -33.30 8.83
C ASN A 34 -7.16 -33.85 10.25
N GLY A 35 -8.20 -33.36 10.93
CA GLY A 35 -8.60 -33.83 12.26
C GLY A 35 -7.79 -33.25 13.42
N GLY A 36 -6.91 -32.28 13.19
CA GLY A 36 -6.20 -31.57 14.25
C GLY A 36 -7.02 -30.43 14.88
N ASP A 37 -6.99 -30.32 16.21
CA ASP A 37 -7.70 -29.27 16.96
C ASP A 37 -7.06 -27.88 16.79
N VAL A 38 -5.75 -27.84 16.47
CA VAL A 38 -4.98 -26.61 16.27
C VAL A 38 -4.14 -26.74 15.01
N PHE A 39 -4.35 -25.81 14.07
CA PHE A 39 -3.57 -25.73 12.83
C PHE A 39 -2.16 -25.17 13.06
N PRO A 40 -1.16 -25.60 12.26
CA PRO A 40 0.19 -25.05 12.33
C PRO A 40 0.21 -23.53 12.10
N GLU A 41 1.09 -22.85 12.81
CA GLU A 41 1.36 -21.43 12.61
C GLU A 41 2.39 -21.25 11.50
N ALA A 42 2.05 -20.47 10.48
CA ALA A 42 2.91 -20.11 9.37
C ALA A 42 3.38 -18.65 9.50
N GLU A 43 4.66 -18.42 9.16
CA GLU A 43 5.20 -17.09 8.90
C GLU A 43 4.88 -16.66 7.47
N ILE A 44 4.80 -15.34 7.24
CA ILE A 44 4.55 -14.76 5.93
C ILE A 44 5.89 -14.42 5.28
N ASP A 45 6.04 -14.87 4.04
CA ASP A 45 7.15 -14.55 3.18
C ASP A 45 6.75 -13.39 2.24
N TYR A 46 7.26 -12.17 2.48
CA TYR A 46 6.81 -10.98 1.76
C TYR A 46 7.60 -10.81 0.47
N PRO A 47 6.95 -10.70 -0.70
CA PRO A 47 7.67 -10.66 -1.96
C PRO A 47 8.64 -9.48 -2.02
N ILE A 48 9.86 -9.75 -2.46
CA ILE A 48 10.69 -8.75 -3.13
C ILE A 48 10.31 -8.82 -4.60
N GLY A 49 9.82 -7.73 -5.18
CA GLY A 49 9.47 -7.78 -6.59
C GLY A 49 9.07 -6.44 -7.18
N ASP A 50 10.02 -5.85 -7.88
CA ASP A 50 9.87 -4.80 -8.87
C ASP A 50 10.92 -5.02 -9.99
N LYS A 51 10.59 -4.60 -11.22
CA LYS A 51 11.48 -4.69 -12.38
C LYS A 51 12.65 -3.71 -12.23
N SER A 52 13.81 -4.21 -11.80
CA SER A 52 15.05 -3.43 -11.58
C SER A 52 15.88 -3.20 -12.85
N ILE A 53 15.49 -3.75 -14.01
CA ILE A 53 16.24 -3.55 -15.25
C ILE A 53 16.13 -2.11 -15.75
N SER A 54 17.20 -1.59 -16.34
CA SER A 54 17.20 -0.28 -17.00
C SER A 54 16.17 -0.22 -18.14
N GLY A 55 15.46 0.90 -18.27
CA GLY A 55 14.45 1.11 -19.30
C GLY A 55 13.35 2.10 -18.88
N ALA A 56 12.32 2.25 -19.71
CA ALA A 56 11.24 3.24 -19.52
C ALA A 56 10.39 3.06 -18.26
N HIS A 57 10.47 1.90 -17.60
CA HIS A 57 9.68 1.53 -16.43
C HIS A 57 10.53 0.75 -15.42
N SER A 58 11.74 1.25 -15.14
CA SER A 58 12.52 0.76 -13.99
C SER A 58 11.74 1.05 -12.72
N THR A 59 11.73 0.08 -11.82
CA THR A 59 11.04 0.17 -10.53
C THR A 59 12.01 -0.26 -9.46
N GLU A 60 11.86 0.33 -8.28
CA GLU A 60 12.69 0.09 -7.12
C GLU A 60 11.78 -0.03 -5.91
N ILE A 61 12.08 -1.03 -5.07
CA ILE A 61 11.53 -1.10 -3.72
C ILE A 61 12.61 -0.56 -2.79
N GLU A 62 12.21 0.32 -1.88
CA GLU A 62 13.11 0.84 -0.86
C GLU A 62 13.58 -0.29 0.07
N ILE A 63 14.90 -0.46 0.19
CA ILE A 63 15.55 -1.34 1.17
C ILE A 63 16.45 -0.48 2.05
N ASN A 64 16.20 -0.49 3.36
CA ASN A 64 16.92 0.31 4.34
C ASN A 64 17.82 -0.56 5.23
N PRO A 65 18.95 -0.02 5.75
CA PRO A 65 19.71 -0.68 6.80
C PRO A 65 18.83 -1.04 8.00
N GLY A 66 18.85 -2.31 8.39
CA GLY A 66 18.04 -2.84 9.50
C GLY A 66 16.81 -3.62 9.06
N ASP A 67 16.46 -3.61 7.77
CA ASP A 67 15.37 -4.43 7.24
C ASP A 67 15.66 -5.92 7.45
N THR A 68 14.67 -6.64 7.99
CA THR A 68 14.75 -8.09 8.13
C THR A 68 14.36 -8.75 6.83
N VAL A 69 15.23 -9.61 6.29
CA VAL A 69 15.05 -10.26 4.99
C VAL A 69 15.32 -11.77 5.06
N TRP A 70 14.80 -12.52 4.09
CA TRP A 70 15.18 -13.90 3.84
C TRP A 70 16.26 -13.98 2.76
N VAL A 71 17.16 -14.94 2.90
CA VAL A 71 18.31 -15.14 2.01
C VAL A 71 18.33 -16.58 1.51
N GLU A 72 18.52 -16.73 0.21
CA GLU A 72 18.92 -17.99 -0.45
C GLU A 72 20.32 -17.83 -1.05
N PHE A 73 20.82 -18.87 -1.72
CA PHE A 73 22.18 -18.89 -2.27
C PHE A 73 22.19 -19.38 -3.72
N ILE A 74 22.87 -18.64 -4.59
CA ILE A 74 22.96 -18.97 -6.01
C ILE A 74 23.70 -20.31 -6.17
N GLY A 75 23.02 -21.31 -6.74
CA GLY A 75 23.58 -22.66 -6.90
C GLY A 75 23.92 -23.36 -5.57
N ALA A 76 23.25 -22.98 -4.47
CA ALA A 76 23.56 -23.43 -3.11
C ALA A 76 24.98 -23.08 -2.61
N ASP A 77 25.66 -22.13 -3.26
CA ASP A 77 26.98 -21.65 -2.83
C ASP A 77 26.83 -20.50 -1.82
N ALA A 78 27.18 -20.78 -0.56
CA ALA A 78 27.05 -19.86 0.57
C ALA A 78 27.76 -18.50 0.38
N ARG A 79 28.70 -18.39 -0.58
CA ARG A 79 29.43 -17.15 -0.88
C ARG A 79 28.63 -16.18 -1.74
N TYR A 80 27.55 -16.63 -2.35
CA TYR A 80 26.72 -15.84 -3.27
C TYR A 80 25.27 -15.76 -2.76
N PRO A 81 25.03 -14.99 -1.68
CA PRO A 81 23.68 -14.80 -1.15
C PRO A 81 22.82 -13.99 -2.12
N ILE A 82 21.54 -14.32 -2.17
CA ILE A 82 20.50 -13.56 -2.85
C ILE A 82 19.36 -13.30 -1.86
N ILE A 83 18.92 -12.05 -1.77
CA ILE A 83 17.76 -11.68 -0.97
C ILE A 83 16.51 -12.00 -1.79
N ILE A 84 15.59 -12.79 -1.22
CA ILE A 84 14.41 -13.29 -1.94
C ILE A 84 13.11 -12.63 -1.51
N SER A 85 13.07 -12.08 -0.29
CA SER A 85 11.86 -11.56 0.33
C SER A 85 12.17 -10.79 1.61
N TYR A 86 11.22 -9.98 2.06
CA TYR A 86 11.26 -9.42 3.42
C TYR A 86 10.74 -10.43 4.43
N ARG A 87 11.33 -10.39 5.62
CA ARG A 87 10.88 -11.15 6.77
C ARG A 87 9.93 -10.31 7.63
N ASN A 88 9.02 -11.01 8.29
CA ASN A 88 8.11 -10.41 9.26
C ASN A 88 8.85 -9.98 10.55
N PRO A 89 8.74 -8.71 11.00
CA PRO A 89 9.34 -8.26 12.25
C PRO A 89 8.65 -8.81 13.52
N ARG A 90 7.47 -9.45 13.40
CA ARG A 90 6.64 -10.09 14.47
C ARG A 90 6.16 -9.19 15.62
N VAL A 91 6.76 -8.02 15.83
CA VAL A 91 6.41 -7.01 16.84
C VAL A 91 6.43 -5.61 16.20
N GLY A 92 5.62 -4.68 16.71
CA GLY A 92 5.56 -3.31 16.19
C GLY A 92 4.90 -3.19 14.82
N ASN A 93 4.19 -4.24 14.39
CA ASN A 93 3.51 -4.26 13.10
C ASN A 93 2.42 -3.19 13.04
N SER A 94 2.37 -2.46 11.92
CA SER A 94 1.19 -1.66 11.64
C SER A 94 0.00 -2.57 11.31
N VAL A 95 -1.11 -2.27 11.96
CA VAL A 95 -2.38 -2.98 11.88
C VAL A 95 -3.31 -2.24 10.92
N ASP A 96 -3.93 -2.96 10.00
CA ASP A 96 -4.97 -2.48 9.06
C ASP A 96 -4.52 -1.42 8.02
N TYR A 97 -3.22 -1.08 7.96
CA TYR A 97 -2.65 -0.18 6.95
C TYR A 97 -1.70 -0.92 6.00
N ARG A 98 -1.87 -0.69 4.70
CA ARG A 98 -0.84 -0.89 3.68
C ARG A 98 -0.20 0.45 3.35
N ARG A 99 1.13 0.53 3.38
CA ARG A 99 1.89 1.76 3.06
C ARG A 99 2.90 1.48 1.97
N PHE A 100 3.11 2.48 1.12
CA PHE A 100 4.20 2.55 0.17
C PHE A 100 5.03 3.76 0.57
N HIS A 101 6.33 3.57 0.72
CA HIS A 101 7.27 4.61 1.11
C HIS A 101 8.47 4.57 0.19
N HIS A 102 8.87 5.74 -0.27
CA HIS A 102 10.06 5.98 -1.06
C HIS A 102 10.29 7.50 -1.07
N ALA A 103 11.49 7.93 -1.44
CA ALA A 103 11.78 9.35 -1.65
C ALA A 103 10.82 10.01 -2.68
N ASN A 104 10.42 9.27 -3.73
CA ASN A 104 9.49 9.72 -4.76
C ASN A 104 8.59 8.55 -5.18
N ILE A 105 7.32 8.81 -5.47
CA ILE A 105 6.38 7.81 -5.97
C ILE A 105 5.71 8.36 -7.23
N GLU A 106 5.78 7.59 -8.32
CA GLU A 106 5.03 7.85 -9.56
C GLU A 106 3.98 6.75 -9.76
N MET A 107 2.76 7.15 -10.14
CA MET A 107 1.69 6.24 -10.52
C MET A 107 1.19 6.60 -11.92
N THR A 108 1.56 5.78 -12.90
CA THR A 108 1.24 6.00 -14.32
C THR A 108 0.31 4.91 -14.83
N ALA A 109 -0.68 5.28 -15.65
CA ALA A 109 -1.60 4.35 -16.29
C ALA A 109 -1.91 4.82 -17.72
N ASP A 110 -1.89 3.90 -18.69
CA ASP A 110 -2.21 4.20 -20.09
C ASP A 110 -3.68 4.60 -20.30
N GLY A 111 -4.57 4.09 -19.44
CA GLY A 111 -6.00 4.34 -19.49
C GLY A 111 -6.48 5.21 -18.33
N THR A 112 -6.91 4.58 -17.25
CA THR A 112 -7.54 5.28 -16.11
C THR A 112 -6.90 4.83 -14.80
N LEU A 113 -6.47 5.81 -13.99
CA LEU A 113 -6.16 5.62 -12.58
C LEU A 113 -7.40 5.91 -11.74
N LYS A 114 -7.86 4.95 -10.93
CA LYS A 114 -9.00 5.11 -10.01
C LYS A 114 -8.55 4.97 -8.56
N LEU A 115 -8.95 5.93 -7.71
CA LEU A 115 -8.74 5.89 -6.27
C LEU A 115 -10.11 5.89 -5.58
N ASN A 116 -10.53 4.75 -5.03
CA ASN A 116 -11.84 4.59 -4.39
C ASN A 116 -11.65 4.37 -2.89
N ALA A 117 -12.17 5.27 -2.07
CA ALA A 117 -12.13 5.19 -0.61
C ALA A 117 -13.31 5.97 -0.03
N ALA A 118 -13.67 5.67 1.23
CA ALA A 118 -14.61 6.51 1.98
C ALA A 118 -14.07 7.94 2.18
N THR A 119 -12.75 8.09 2.26
CA THR A 119 -12.07 9.39 2.36
C THR A 119 -10.74 9.32 1.63
N LEU A 120 -10.45 10.34 0.81
CA LEU A 120 -9.14 10.58 0.20
C LEU A 120 -8.57 11.86 0.80
N GLU A 121 -7.43 11.74 1.48
CA GLU A 121 -6.70 12.87 2.06
C GLU A 121 -5.40 13.11 1.26
N ILE A 122 -5.17 14.35 0.85
CA ILE A 122 -3.94 14.79 0.17
C ILE A 122 -3.29 15.86 1.04
N ASN A 123 -2.20 15.48 1.72
CA ASN A 123 -1.40 16.38 2.54
C ASN A 123 -0.07 16.68 1.83
N ALA A 124 -0.08 17.71 0.99
CA ALA A 124 1.08 18.15 0.23
C ALA A 124 1.16 19.69 0.26
N ALA A 125 2.37 20.23 0.20
CA ALA A 125 2.58 21.68 0.13
C ALA A 125 1.98 22.29 -1.15
N THR A 126 2.00 21.54 -2.25
CA THR A 126 1.43 21.94 -3.54
C THR A 126 0.69 20.76 -4.17
N VAL A 127 -0.49 21.03 -4.72
CA VAL A 127 -1.27 20.08 -5.53
C VAL A 127 -1.47 20.69 -6.92
N THR A 128 -1.00 20.00 -7.97
CA THR A 128 -1.14 20.44 -9.37
C THR A 128 -2.02 19.45 -10.14
N ILE A 129 -3.06 19.95 -10.80
CA ILE A 129 -3.99 19.15 -11.63
C ILE A 129 -3.91 19.66 -13.07
N ASN A 130 -3.22 18.92 -13.94
CA ASN A 130 -3.03 19.27 -15.36
C ASN A 130 -4.02 18.52 -16.26
N GLY A 131 -5.32 18.67 -16.00
CA GLY A 131 -6.38 18.09 -16.83
C GLY A 131 -6.96 19.10 -17.81
N THR A 132 -7.33 18.66 -19.02
CA THR A 132 -8.14 19.49 -19.94
C THR A 132 -9.46 19.90 -19.30
N ASN A 133 -10.07 19.00 -18.51
CA ASN A 133 -11.27 19.23 -17.73
C ASN A 133 -11.07 18.77 -16.29
N THR A 134 -11.61 19.51 -15.33
CA THR A 134 -11.69 19.11 -13.91
C THR A 134 -13.14 19.19 -13.45
N THR A 135 -13.65 18.11 -12.87
CA THR A 135 -15.02 18.04 -12.34
C THR A 135 -14.99 17.64 -10.89
N ILE A 136 -15.65 18.42 -10.03
CA ILE A 136 -15.80 18.15 -8.59
C ILE A 136 -17.29 17.96 -8.32
N ASN A 137 -17.70 16.72 -8.06
CA ASN A 137 -19.09 16.38 -7.75
C ASN A 137 -19.22 16.18 -6.24
N GLY A 138 -19.49 17.28 -5.53
CA GLY A 138 -19.72 17.27 -4.08
C GLY A 138 -20.71 18.37 -3.71
N SER A 139 -21.33 18.25 -2.54
CA SER A 139 -22.31 19.23 -2.04
C SER A 139 -21.66 20.51 -1.48
N SER A 140 -20.32 20.59 -1.43
CA SER A 140 -19.59 21.76 -0.94
C SER A 140 -18.19 21.80 -1.55
N LEU A 141 -17.72 23.02 -1.85
CA LEU A 141 -16.33 23.31 -2.18
C LEU A 141 -15.93 24.57 -1.45
N LYS A 142 -14.78 24.54 -0.77
CA LYS A 142 -14.29 25.68 0.01
C LYS A 142 -12.85 26.03 -0.33
N HIS A 143 -12.52 27.31 -0.27
CA HIS A 143 -11.15 27.84 -0.31
C HIS A 143 -10.95 28.82 0.85
N ASN A 144 -9.91 28.61 1.67
CA ASN A 144 -9.66 29.38 2.89
C ASN A 144 -10.92 29.51 3.78
N SER A 145 -11.63 28.39 3.96
CA SER A 145 -12.89 28.29 4.71
C SER A 145 -14.11 29.03 4.11
N LYS A 146 -14.00 29.63 2.92
CA LYS A 146 -15.10 30.30 2.20
C LYS A 146 -15.74 29.39 1.17
N ASN A 147 -17.06 29.47 1.00
CA ASN A 147 -17.75 28.72 -0.05
C ASN A 147 -17.32 29.24 -1.43
N ILE A 148 -17.04 28.33 -2.36
CA ILE A 148 -16.79 28.65 -3.77
C ILE A 148 -17.62 27.74 -4.70
N GLY A 149 -18.68 27.12 -4.16
CA GLY A 149 -19.63 26.29 -4.90
C GLY A 149 -20.79 27.08 -5.53
N ASP A 150 -21.86 26.37 -5.88
CA ASP A 150 -23.08 26.89 -6.53
C ASP A 150 -23.86 27.91 -5.69
N THR A 151 -23.73 27.83 -4.37
CA THR A 151 -24.37 28.69 -3.37
C THR A 151 -23.46 29.83 -2.90
N HIS A 152 -22.35 30.10 -3.58
CA HIS A 152 -21.47 31.22 -3.25
C HIS A 152 -22.18 32.56 -3.42
N THR A 153 -22.10 33.43 -2.41
CA THR A 153 -22.80 34.72 -2.37
C THR A 153 -21.90 35.88 -1.98
N HIS A 154 -22.33 37.08 -2.37
CA HIS A 154 -21.76 38.37 -1.93
C HIS A 154 -22.82 39.21 -1.21
N GLY A 155 -22.40 39.93 -0.17
CA GLY A 155 -23.21 40.95 0.51
C GLY A 155 -23.06 42.34 -0.13
N GLY A 156 -23.73 43.34 0.46
CA GLY A 156 -23.49 44.75 0.12
C GLY A 156 -23.87 45.16 -1.31
N VAL A 157 -24.70 44.37 -2.00
CA VAL A 157 -25.04 44.60 -3.40
C VAL A 157 -25.97 45.82 -3.51
N THR A 158 -25.42 46.96 -3.92
CA THR A 158 -26.17 48.16 -4.28
C THR A 158 -26.08 48.42 -5.80
N PRO A 159 -27.16 48.86 -6.47
CA PRO A 159 -27.09 49.26 -7.87
C PRO A 159 -26.06 50.40 -8.09
N GLY A 160 -25.26 50.32 -9.16
CA GLY A 160 -24.25 51.32 -9.51
C GLY A 160 -22.82 50.78 -9.48
N SER A 161 -21.84 51.67 -9.31
CA SER A 161 -20.40 51.34 -9.33
C SER A 161 -19.82 50.90 -7.99
N SER A 162 -20.67 50.63 -6.99
CA SER A 162 -20.24 50.14 -5.68
C SER A 162 -19.66 48.71 -5.78
N SER A 163 -18.61 48.43 -5.00
CA SER A 163 -18.13 47.05 -4.81
C SER A 163 -19.07 46.28 -3.89
N THR A 164 -19.20 44.97 -4.13
CA THR A 164 -19.87 44.06 -3.20
C THR A 164 -18.97 43.73 -2.01
N ASP A 165 -19.54 43.15 -0.95
CA ASP A 165 -18.75 42.61 0.16
C ASP A 165 -17.90 41.40 -0.28
N VAL A 166 -16.96 41.02 0.59
CA VAL A 166 -16.15 39.81 0.42
C VAL A 166 -17.02 38.54 0.36
N PRO A 167 -16.58 37.49 -0.36
CA PRO A 167 -17.26 36.19 -0.40
C PRO A 167 -17.62 35.60 0.96
N SER A 168 -18.81 34.99 1.02
CA SER A 168 -19.26 34.10 2.10
C SER A 168 -19.40 32.67 1.59
#